data_AF-A0A2J9EX05-F1
#
_entry.id   AF-A0A2J9EX05-F1
#
_cell.length_a   1.000
_cell.length_b   1.000
_cell.length_c   1.000
_cell.angle_alpha   90.00
_cell.angle_beta   90.00
_cell.angle_gamma   90.00
#
_symmetry.space_group_name_H-M   'P 1'
#
loop_
_entity.id
_entity.type
_entity.pdbx_description
1 polymer ?
#
loop_
_entity_poly.entity_id
_entity_poly.type
_entity_poly.pdbx_seq_one_letter_code
_entity_poly.pdbx_strand_id
1 'polypeptide(L)' 'MTLWKFNRTDVIITLKNGAVVRGFVEDYCDASDNDEEIDSLLVDVDGTLYEYFEDEIVSIIES' A
#
# COMPACT_ATOMS: atom_id res chain seq x y z
N MET A 1 -6.46 -5.59 7.10
CA MET A 1 -5.21 -6.35 6.78
C MET A 1 -4.14 -5.93 7.79
N THR A 2 -2.94 -6.53 7.80
CA THR A 2 -1.84 -6.06 8.68
C THR A 2 -0.81 -5.31 7.84
N LEU A 3 -1.16 -4.12 7.34
CA LEU A 3 -0.37 -3.37 6.34
C LEU A 3 1.03 -2.99 6.83
N TRP A 4 1.16 -2.62 8.10
CA TRP A 4 2.45 -2.27 8.73
C TRP A 4 3.56 -3.32 8.58
N LYS A 5 3.21 -4.58 8.32
CA LYS A 5 4.21 -5.65 8.08
C LYS A 5 4.99 -5.46 6.78
N PHE A 6 4.41 -4.73 5.82
CA PHE A 6 5.00 -4.49 4.51
C PHE A 6 5.79 -3.17 4.46
N ASN A 7 5.87 -2.42 5.57
CA ASN A 7 6.65 -1.18 5.58
C ASN A 7 8.11 -1.47 5.18
N ARG A 8 8.68 -0.65 4.30
CA ARG A 8 10.05 -0.80 3.78
C ARG A 8 10.31 -2.11 3.03
N THR A 9 9.31 -2.60 2.29
CA THR A 9 9.38 -3.89 1.58
C THR A 9 8.92 -3.74 0.13
N ASP A 10 9.57 -4.46 -0.79
CA ASP A 10 9.11 -4.60 -2.17
C ASP A 10 7.85 -5.48 -2.20
N VAL A 11 6.79 -5.00 -2.85
CA VAL A 11 5.49 -5.65 -2.84
C VAL A 11 4.86 -5.75 -4.22
N ILE A 12 3.98 -6.74 -4.36
CA ILE A 12 2.98 -6.81 -5.42
C ILE A 12 1.59 -6.68 -4.78
N ILE A 13 0.90 -5.59 -5.10
CA ILE A 13 -0.44 -5.28 -4.59
C ILE A 13 -1.47 -5.58 -5.70
N THR A 14 -2.52 -6.32 -5.36
CA THR A 14 -3.70 -6.47 -6.21
C THR A 14 -4.83 -5.61 -5.64
N LEU A 15 -5.38 -4.72 -6.47
CA LEU A 15 -6.46 -3.81 -6.11
C LEU A 15 -7.84 -4.37 -6.49
N LYS A 16 -8.89 -3.86 -5.84
CA LYS A 16 -10.29 -4.29 -6.08
C LYS A 16 -10.77 -4.03 -7.50
N ASN A 17 -10.19 -3.04 -8.18
CA ASN A 17 -10.46 -2.76 -9.60
C ASN A 17 -9.74 -3.73 -10.57
N GLY A 18 -8.98 -4.70 -10.06
CA GLY A 18 -8.23 -5.68 -10.84
C GLY A 18 -6.84 -5.22 -11.26
N ALA A 19 -6.41 -3.99 -10.94
CA ALA A 19 -5.06 -3.53 -11.21
C ALA A 19 -4.03 -4.26 -10.33
N VAL A 20 -2.82 -4.43 -10.87
CA VAL A 20 -1.67 -4.99 -10.16
C VAL A 20 -0.57 -3.95 -10.14
N VAL A 21 -0.19 -3.54 -8.93
CA VAL A 21 0.87 -2.57 -8.67
C VAL A 21 2.11 -3.33 -8.19
N ARG A 22 3.28 -2.93 -8.67
CA ARG A 22 4.58 -3.40 -8.21
C ARG A 22 5.38 -2.19 -7.79
N GLY A 23 5.93 -2.20 -6.60
CA GLY A 23 6.66 -1.07 -6.07
C GLY A 23 7.24 -1.35 -4.70
N PHE A 24 7.97 -0.36 -4.20
CA PHE A 24 8.57 -0.40 -2.88
C PHE A 24 7.72 0.41 -1.90
N VAL A 25 7.33 -0.19 -0.78
CA VAL A 25 6.59 0.53 0.27
C VAL A 25 7.55 1.48 0.99
N GLU A 26 7.38 2.78 0.79
CA GLU A 26 8.16 3.81 1.46
C GLU A 26 7.73 4.00 2.92
N ASP A 27 6.42 3.96 3.16
CA ASP A 27 5.83 4.14 4.50
C ASP A 27 4.46 3.46 4.67
N TYR A 28 4.09 3.23 5.93
CA TYR A 28 2.74 2.86 6.37
C TYR A 28 2.12 4.02 7.15
N CYS A 29 0.92 4.45 6.77
CA CYS A 29 0.14 5.42 7.52
C CYS A 29 -0.99 4.72 8.27
N ASP A 30 -1.06 4.94 9.58
CA ASP A 30 -2.15 4.43 10.42
C ASP A 30 -3.41 5.25 10.21
N ALA A 31 -4.57 4.59 10.25
CA ALA A 31 -5.88 5.24 10.10
C ALA A 31 -6.07 6.46 11.02
N SER A 32 -5.52 6.45 12.25
CA SER A 32 -5.68 7.60 13.15
C SER A 32 -4.87 8.84 12.74
N ASP A 33 -3.84 8.66 11.93
CA ASP A 33 -2.95 9.71 11.42
C ASP A 33 -3.21 10.03 9.93
N ASN A 34 -4.20 9.38 9.31
CA ASN A 34 -4.58 9.56 7.91
C ASN A 34 -5.87 10.39 7.77
N ASP A 35 -5.93 11.32 6.81
CA ASP A 35 -7.08 12.22 6.61
C ASP A 35 -8.35 11.45 6.19
N GLU A 36 -8.18 10.36 5.45
CA GLU A 36 -9.25 9.45 5.05
C GLU A 36 -9.72 8.51 6.16
N GLU A 37 -9.06 8.53 7.34
CA GLU A 37 -9.32 7.63 8.47
C GLU A 37 -9.20 6.13 8.10
N ILE A 38 -8.33 5.80 7.15
CA ILE A 38 -8.08 4.43 6.65
C ILE A 38 -6.57 4.16 6.61
N ASP A 39 -6.16 2.97 7.06
CA ASP A 39 -4.77 2.52 6.96
C ASP A 39 -4.31 2.52 5.49
N SER A 40 -3.11 3.02 5.21
CA SER A 40 -2.59 3.11 3.84
C SER A 40 -1.13 2.72 3.73
N LEU A 41 -0.70 2.47 2.49
CA LEU A 41 0.70 2.32 2.12
C LEU A 41 1.08 3.42 1.11
N LEU A 42 2.16 4.13 1.40
CA LEU A 42 2.83 4.98 0.42
C LEU A 42 3.83 4.13 -0.36
N VAL A 43 3.61 3.97 -1.66
CA VAL A 43 4.39 3.06 -2.52
C VAL A 43 5.07 3.85 -3.63
N ASP A 44 6.38 3.69 -3.74
CA ASP A 44 7.15 4.13 -4.90
C ASP A 44 6.97 3.13 -6.05
N VAL A 45 6.36 3.61 -7.13
CA VAL A 45 6.20 2.90 -8.39
C VAL A 45 7.00 3.64 -9.46
N ASP A 46 8.17 3.10 -9.81
CA ASP A 46 9.09 3.62 -10.82
C ASP A 46 9.46 5.11 -10.64
N GLY A 47 9.65 5.54 -9.39
CA GLY A 47 10.02 6.91 -9.00
C GLY A 47 8.83 7.84 -8.76
N THR A 48 7.59 7.32 -8.78
CA THR A 48 6.38 8.09 -8.47
C THR A 48 5.69 7.50 -7.25
N LEU A 49 5.40 8.35 -6.27
CA LEU A 49 4.72 7.95 -5.04
C LEU A 49 3.21 7.91 -5.24
N TYR A 50 2.61 6.79 -4.85
CA TYR A 50 1.17 6.58 -4.83
C TYR A 50 0.76 6.07 -3.45
N GLU A 51 -0.37 6.56 -2.96
CA GLU A 51 -0.98 6.06 -1.73
C GLU A 51 -2.09 5.06 -2.09
N TYR A 52 -2.06 3.90 -1.42
CA TYR A 52 -3.07 2.84 -1.59
C TYR A 52 -3.70 2.53 -0.24
N PHE A 53 -5.01 2.72 -0.16
CA PHE A 53 -5.77 2.54 1.06
C PHE A 53 -6.17 1.08 1.27
N GLU A 54 -6.26 0.64 2.52
CA GLU A 54 -6.57 -0.75 2.87
C GLU A 54 -7.87 -1.24 2.22
N ASP A 55 -8.86 -0.36 2.11
CA ASP A 55 -10.15 -0.69 1.52
C ASP A 55 -10.14 -0.73 -0.02
N GLU A 56 -9.04 -0.40 -0.68
CA GLU A 56 -8.84 -0.59 -2.12
C GLU A 56 -8.10 -1.90 -2.42
N ILE A 57 -7.42 -2.47 -1.42
CA ILE A 57 -6.50 -3.60 -1.56
C ILE A 57 -7.25 -4.93 -1.39
N VAL A 58 -6.97 -5.86 -2.31
CA VAL A 58 -7.43 -7.25 -2.24
C VAL A 58 -6.37 -8.15 -1.59
N SER A 59 -5.11 -8.00 -2.00
CA SER A 59 -4.00 -8.79 -1.48
C SER A 59 -2.66 -8.11 -1.69
N ILE A 60 -1.70 -8.44 -0.82
CA ILE A 60 -0.31 -8.02 -0.90
C ILE A 60 0.57 -9.26 -0.74
N ILE A 61 1.61 -9.36 -1.57
CA ILE A 61 2.69 -10.34 -1.40
C ILE A 61 4.04 -9.60 -1.44
N GLU A 62 4.99 -10.06 -0.64
CA GLU A 62 6.39 -9.63 -0.72
C GLU A 62 7.01 -10.14 -2.04
N SER A 63 7.83 -9.31 -2.69
CA SER A 63 8.46 -9.63 -3.98
C SER A 63 9.92 -10.07 -3.86
#